data_AF-A0A8H4SSL2-F1
#
_entry.id   AF-A0A8H4SSL2-F1
#
_cell.length_a   1.000
_cell.length_b   1.000
_cell.length_c   1.000
_cell.angle_alpha   90.00
_cell.angle_beta   90.00
_cell.angle_gamma   90.00
#
_symmetry.space_group_name_H-M   'P 1'
#
loop_
_entity.id
_entity.type
_entity.pdbx_description
1 polymer ?
#
loop_
_entity_poly.entity_id
_entity_poly.type
_entity_poly.pdbx_seq_one_letter_code
_entity_poly.pdbx_strand_id
1 'polypeptide(L)'
;MAQSTKEVSIAVIGAGGVGSVFLQQLAYVTNNRPSQIPLVYVAIIDKAIYHADYKHINIATALSTLEDKGAPLPSIPQTIEYLSGAPGKVIVVDNTSSQQVAEACPQFLRRGTSVVIPNKKGFSGSWKLCTAHHRTFEEWSDEVKKAKQLGYTEPNPCDDLNGLDVARKVTIVARLSGLPMESPTSFPVQSLVLKDLEGVKSGEDFLERLSDYNTQTGAHKAAAENEGRAVRYIGYVDM
;
A
#
# COMPACT_ATOMS: atom_id res chain seq x y z
N MET A 1 -5.33 -10.30 -42.87
CA MET A 1 -4.03 -10.29 -42.16
C MET A 1 -4.33 -10.45 -40.68
N ALA A 2 -3.81 -11.48 -40.03
CA ALA A 2 -3.97 -11.64 -38.58
C ALA A 2 -3.29 -10.43 -37.90
N GLN A 3 -4.04 -9.70 -37.07
CA GLN A 3 -3.47 -8.69 -36.20
C GLN A 3 -2.41 -9.40 -35.34
N SER A 4 -1.13 -9.02 -35.51
CA SER A 4 -0.09 -9.36 -34.54
C SER A 4 -0.58 -8.91 -33.17
N THR A 5 -0.94 -9.88 -32.32
CA THR A 5 -1.28 -9.61 -30.93
C THR A 5 -0.01 -9.08 -30.29
N LYS A 6 0.05 -7.77 -30.04
CA LYS A 6 1.16 -7.15 -29.32
C LYS A 6 1.28 -7.86 -27.97
N GLU A 7 2.42 -8.50 -27.76
CA GLU A 7 2.73 -9.20 -26.51
C GLU A 7 2.72 -8.18 -25.35
N VAL A 8 2.05 -8.54 -24.25
CA VAL A 8 1.93 -7.72 -23.05
C VAL A 8 2.55 -8.48 -21.89
N SER A 9 3.61 -7.92 -21.33
CA SER A 9 4.37 -8.51 -20.23
C SER A 9 4.08 -7.81 -18.91
N ILE A 10 4.26 -8.52 -17.79
CA ILE A 10 4.10 -7.99 -16.44
C ILE A 10 5.48 -7.83 -15.78
N ALA A 11 5.64 -6.73 -15.06
CA ALA A 11 6.74 -6.46 -14.15
C ALA A 11 6.17 -6.22 -12.74
N VAL A 12 6.55 -7.02 -11.75
CA VAL A 12 6.06 -6.88 -10.37
C VAL A 12 7.12 -6.20 -9.51
N ILE A 13 6.77 -5.07 -8.88
CA ILE A 13 7.61 -4.40 -7.89
C ILE A 13 6.93 -4.60 -6.53
N GLY A 14 7.63 -5.24 -5.60
CA GLY A 14 7.09 -5.64 -4.31
C GLY A 14 6.42 -7.01 -4.36
N ALA A 15 7.13 -8.05 -3.93
CA ALA A 15 6.59 -9.40 -3.75
C ALA A 15 6.37 -9.78 -2.26
N GLY A 16 6.09 -8.78 -1.40
CA GLY A 16 5.77 -8.98 0.03
C GLY A 16 4.34 -9.47 0.25
N GLY A 17 3.66 -9.02 1.32
CA GLY A 17 2.31 -9.48 1.68
C GLY A 17 1.30 -9.44 0.53
N VAL A 18 1.06 -8.27 -0.06
CA VAL A 18 0.14 -8.12 -1.21
C VAL A 18 0.71 -8.76 -2.48
N GLY A 19 2.01 -8.54 -2.75
CA GLY A 19 2.65 -8.99 -3.98
C GLY A 19 2.75 -10.50 -4.14
N SER A 20 2.99 -11.23 -3.05
CA SER A 20 3.01 -12.69 -3.04
C SER A 20 1.64 -13.29 -3.38
N VAL A 21 0.57 -12.74 -2.80
CA VAL A 21 -0.82 -13.12 -3.13
C VAL A 21 -1.14 -12.78 -4.59
N PHE A 22 -0.70 -11.60 -5.07
CA PHE A 22 -0.85 -11.23 -6.48
C PHE A 22 -0.15 -12.24 -7.41
N LEU A 23 1.08 -12.65 -7.11
CA LEU A 23 1.82 -13.64 -7.91
C LEU A 23 1.12 -15.01 -7.90
N GLN A 24 0.55 -15.45 -6.76
CA GLN A 24 -0.23 -16.69 -6.68
C GLN A 24 -1.49 -16.62 -7.57
N GLN A 25 -2.22 -15.50 -7.52
CA GLN A 25 -3.40 -15.28 -8.36
C GLN A 25 -3.02 -15.21 -9.84
N LEU A 26 -1.92 -14.52 -10.17
CA LEU A 26 -1.41 -14.43 -11.53
C LEU A 26 -1.05 -15.83 -12.07
N ALA A 27 -0.32 -16.64 -11.30
CA ALA A 27 0.00 -18.02 -11.66
C ALA A 27 -1.26 -18.87 -11.90
N TYR A 28 -2.26 -18.74 -11.04
CA TYR A 28 -3.55 -19.42 -11.21
C TYR A 28 -4.24 -19.01 -12.52
N VAL A 29 -4.29 -17.70 -12.82
CA VAL A 29 -4.93 -17.19 -14.05
C VAL A 29 -4.17 -17.65 -15.29
N THR A 30 -2.84 -17.58 -15.30
CA THR A 30 -2.02 -17.97 -16.47
C THR A 30 -2.07 -19.46 -16.74
N ASN A 31 -2.23 -20.29 -15.70
CA ASN A 31 -2.38 -21.75 -15.88
C ASN A 31 -3.76 -22.15 -16.44
N ASN A 32 -4.77 -21.29 -16.27
CA ASN A 32 -6.16 -21.60 -16.62
C ASN A 32 -6.69 -20.78 -17.81
N ARG A 33 -5.85 -20.01 -18.50
CA ARG A 33 -6.26 -19.20 -19.67
C ARG A 33 -5.36 -19.44 -20.90
N PRO A 34 -5.92 -19.34 -22.12
CA PRO A 34 -5.16 -19.53 -23.36
C PRO A 34 -4.16 -18.41 -23.65
N SER A 35 -4.33 -17.23 -23.04
CA SER A 35 -3.38 -16.11 -23.14
C SER A 35 -2.36 -16.22 -22.01
N GLN A 36 -1.13 -16.63 -22.32
CA GLN A 36 -0.02 -16.52 -21.36
C GLN A 36 0.33 -15.05 -21.17
N ILE A 37 0.40 -14.62 -19.92
CA ILE A 37 0.86 -13.27 -19.57
C ILE A 37 2.27 -13.44 -19.00
N PRO A 38 3.33 -13.14 -19.76
CA PRO A 38 4.69 -13.37 -19.32
C PRO A 38 5.09 -12.42 -18.19
N LEU A 39 5.79 -12.96 -17.20
CA LEU A 39 6.46 -12.20 -16.16
C LEU A 39 7.91 -11.98 -16.57
N VAL A 40 8.34 -10.72 -16.68
CA VAL A 40 9.71 -10.37 -17.14
C VAL A 40 10.56 -9.74 -16.04
N TYR A 41 9.93 -9.31 -14.95
CA TYR A 41 10.60 -8.68 -13.83
C TYR A 41 9.83 -8.95 -12.53
N VAL A 42 10.53 -9.29 -11.45
CA VAL A 42 9.97 -9.35 -10.10
C VAL A 42 10.99 -8.83 -9.08
N ALA A 43 10.56 -7.99 -8.13
CA ALA A 43 11.43 -7.41 -7.11
C ALA A 43 10.84 -7.42 -5.70
N ILE A 44 11.71 -7.55 -4.71
CA ILE A 44 11.49 -7.25 -3.28
C ILE A 44 12.42 -6.09 -2.87
N ILE A 45 12.53 -5.84 -1.57
CA ILE A 45 13.18 -4.63 -1.05
C ILE A 45 14.66 -4.49 -1.43
N ASP A 46 15.37 -5.60 -1.62
CA ASP A 46 16.82 -5.64 -1.83
C ASP A 46 17.24 -6.54 -3.01
N LYS A 47 16.31 -7.30 -3.58
CA LYS A 47 16.56 -8.25 -4.67
C LYS A 47 15.58 -8.10 -5.83
N ALA A 48 16.04 -8.47 -7.03
CA ALA A 48 15.22 -8.61 -8.22
C ALA A 48 15.63 -9.81 -9.07
N ILE A 49 14.67 -10.36 -9.83
CA ILE A 49 14.92 -11.27 -10.96
C ILE A 49 14.47 -10.56 -12.22
N TYR A 50 15.39 -10.51 -13.18
CA TYR A 50 15.17 -10.05 -14.55
C TYR A 50 16.26 -10.64 -15.44
N HIS A 51 15.96 -10.83 -16.72
CA HIS A 51 16.88 -11.42 -17.68
C HIS A 51 17.16 -10.43 -18.82
N ALA A 52 18.42 -10.31 -19.25
CA ALA A 52 18.83 -9.34 -20.28
C ALA A 52 18.13 -9.57 -21.64
N ASP A 53 17.73 -10.80 -21.92
CA ASP A 53 16.97 -11.23 -23.10
C ASP A 53 15.45 -11.23 -22.88
N TYR A 54 14.98 -10.75 -21.72
CA TYR A 54 13.57 -10.78 -21.30
C TYR A 54 12.98 -12.19 -21.24
N LYS A 55 13.80 -13.22 -21.03
CA LYS A 55 13.32 -14.58 -20.79
C LYS A 55 12.26 -14.58 -19.69
N HIS A 56 11.16 -15.30 -19.93
CA HIS A 56 10.04 -15.32 -18.99
C HIS A 56 10.42 -16.00 -17.68
N ILE A 57 10.06 -15.36 -16.58
CA ILE A 57 10.19 -15.87 -15.22
C ILE A 57 9.02 -16.80 -14.95
N ASN A 58 9.29 -17.99 -14.42
CA ASN A 58 8.23 -18.89 -14.00
C ASN A 58 7.50 -18.30 -12.79
N ILE A 59 6.26 -17.87 -13.01
CA ILE A 59 5.44 -17.17 -12.01
C ILE A 59 5.23 -18.02 -10.76
N ALA A 60 5.01 -19.33 -10.93
CA ALA A 60 4.75 -20.25 -9.82
C ALA A 60 5.95 -20.41 -8.87
N THR A 61 7.17 -20.21 -9.38
CA THR A 61 8.42 -20.32 -8.60
C THR A 61 9.11 -18.97 -8.42
N ALA A 62 8.50 -17.87 -8.85
CA ALA A 62 9.14 -16.56 -8.90
C ALA A 62 9.59 -16.09 -7.52
N LEU A 63 8.73 -16.24 -6.50
CA LEU A 63 9.02 -15.78 -5.13
C LEU A 63 10.16 -16.59 -4.49
N SER A 64 10.10 -17.92 -4.54
CA SER A 64 11.17 -18.77 -3.99
C SER A 64 12.50 -18.59 -4.73
N THR A 65 12.45 -18.41 -6.06
CA THR A 65 13.65 -18.12 -6.85
C THR A 65 14.23 -16.75 -6.49
N LEU A 66 13.38 -15.76 -6.20
CA LEU A 66 13.81 -14.40 -5.85
C LEU A 66 14.51 -14.38 -4.49
N GLU A 67 14.01 -15.14 -3.52
CA GLU A 67 14.61 -15.28 -2.20
C GLU A 67 15.99 -15.97 -2.26
N ASP A 68 16.11 -17.04 -3.05
CA ASP A 68 17.34 -17.85 -3.18
C ASP A 68 18.39 -17.22 -4.13
N LYS A 69 17.96 -16.80 -5.31
CA LYS A 69 18.84 -16.44 -6.45
C LYS A 69 18.65 -15.01 -6.97
N GLY A 70 17.87 -14.18 -6.29
CA GLY A 70 17.68 -12.79 -6.68
C GLY A 70 18.99 -12.02 -6.73
N ALA A 71 19.19 -11.26 -7.82
CA ALA A 71 20.30 -10.33 -7.93
C ALA A 71 20.00 -9.06 -7.12
N PRO A 72 21.01 -8.25 -6.75
CA PRO A 72 20.78 -6.96 -6.09
C PRO A 72 19.77 -6.09 -6.85
N LEU A 73 18.88 -5.44 -6.10
CA LEU A 73 17.84 -4.56 -6.67
C LEU A 73 18.49 -3.45 -7.52
N PRO A 74 18.18 -3.34 -8.83
CA PRO A 74 18.64 -2.23 -9.65
C PRO A 74 18.02 -0.91 -9.20
N SER A 75 18.69 0.20 -9.49
CA SER A 75 18.13 1.53 -9.25
C SER A 75 16.84 1.76 -10.06
N ILE A 76 16.02 2.71 -9.63
CA ILE A 76 14.79 3.09 -10.35
C ILE A 76 15.08 3.47 -11.81
N PRO A 77 16.08 4.32 -12.14
CA PRO A 77 16.40 4.63 -13.54
C PRO A 77 16.79 3.41 -14.37
N GLN A 78 17.60 2.50 -13.80
CA GLN A 78 17.96 1.25 -14.48
C GLN A 78 16.75 0.35 -14.72
N THR A 79 15.83 0.30 -13.76
CA THR A 79 14.58 -0.46 -13.87
C THR A 79 13.67 0.10 -14.96
N ILE A 80 13.52 1.42 -15.03
CA ILE A 80 12.76 2.09 -16.09
C ILE A 80 13.36 1.80 -17.46
N GLU A 81 14.69 1.95 -17.59
CA GLU A 81 15.39 1.70 -18.85
C GLU A 81 15.19 0.25 -19.32
N TYR A 82 15.42 -0.71 -18.42
CA TYR A 82 15.18 -2.13 -18.68
C TYR A 82 13.74 -2.39 -19.13
N LEU A 83 12.73 -1.95 -18.38
CA LEU A 83 11.33 -2.24 -18.72
C LEU A 83 10.87 -1.53 -20.00
N SER A 84 11.44 -0.37 -20.32
CA SER A 84 11.14 0.34 -21.58
C SER A 84 11.76 -0.31 -22.81
N GLY A 85 12.83 -1.10 -22.63
CA GLY A 85 13.50 -1.85 -23.69
C GLY A 85 12.90 -3.23 -23.99
N ALA A 86 11.86 -3.65 -23.25
CA ALA A 86 11.25 -4.96 -23.41
C ALA A 86 10.55 -5.11 -24.78
N PRO A 87 10.53 -6.33 -25.35
CA PRO A 87 9.74 -6.60 -26.55
C PRO A 87 8.25 -6.50 -26.22
N GLY A 88 7.57 -5.49 -26.77
CA GLY A 88 6.13 -5.29 -26.58
C GLY A 88 5.80 -4.29 -25.48
N LYS A 89 4.60 -4.41 -24.91
CA LYS A 89 4.15 -3.50 -23.84
C LYS A 89 4.40 -4.13 -22.48
N VAL A 90 4.86 -3.34 -21.52
CA VAL A 90 5.00 -3.77 -20.13
C VAL A 90 3.94 -3.13 -19.25
N ILE A 91 3.35 -3.91 -18.35
CA ILE A 91 2.51 -3.47 -17.24
C ILE A 91 3.33 -3.63 -15.96
N VAL A 92 3.70 -2.50 -15.34
CA VAL A 92 4.30 -2.47 -14.00
C VAL A 92 3.20 -2.60 -12.97
N VAL A 93 3.34 -3.54 -12.06
CA VAL A 93 2.46 -3.75 -10.92
C VAL A 93 3.24 -3.38 -9.66
N ASP A 94 3.02 -2.16 -9.15
CA ASP A 94 3.65 -1.66 -7.93
C ASP A 94 2.82 -2.02 -6.70
N ASN A 95 3.19 -3.13 -6.08
CA ASN A 95 2.60 -3.62 -4.82
C ASN A 95 3.37 -3.12 -3.59
N THR A 96 4.19 -2.08 -3.71
CA THR A 96 4.97 -1.52 -2.60
C THR A 96 4.27 -0.35 -1.93
N SER A 97 4.71 0.01 -0.72
CA SER A 97 4.39 1.30 -0.08
C SER A 97 5.43 2.40 -0.39
N SER A 98 6.42 2.12 -1.25
CA SER A 98 7.59 2.97 -1.48
C SER A 98 7.21 4.34 -2.08
N GLN A 99 7.74 5.42 -1.50
CA GLN A 99 7.57 6.76 -2.06
C GLN A 99 8.38 6.96 -3.34
N GLN A 100 9.61 6.45 -3.37
CA GLN A 100 10.49 6.60 -4.53
C GLN A 100 9.91 5.91 -5.77
N VAL A 101 9.32 4.70 -5.61
CA VAL A 101 8.67 3.97 -6.71
C VAL A 101 7.42 4.71 -7.19
N ALA A 102 6.61 5.23 -6.26
CA ALA A 102 5.42 6.02 -6.60
C ALA A 102 5.77 7.31 -7.36
N GLU A 103 6.81 8.04 -6.94
CA GLU A 103 7.30 9.26 -7.60
C GLU A 103 7.88 8.98 -9.01
N ALA A 104 8.31 7.74 -9.26
CA ALA A 104 8.79 7.30 -10.56
C ALA A 104 7.67 6.93 -11.54
N CYS A 105 6.41 6.80 -11.10
CA CYS A 105 5.28 6.44 -11.95
C CYS A 105 5.15 7.31 -13.22
N PRO A 106 5.28 8.65 -13.16
CA PRO A 106 5.26 9.48 -14.37
C PRO A 106 6.39 9.15 -15.36
N GLN A 107 7.54 8.66 -14.89
CA GLN A 107 8.65 8.26 -15.76
C GLN A 107 8.36 6.93 -16.46
N PHE A 108 7.77 5.95 -15.76
CA PHE A 108 7.28 4.71 -16.38
C PHE A 108 6.25 5.00 -17.48
N LEU A 109 5.24 5.84 -17.19
CA LEU A 109 4.19 6.21 -18.14
C LEU A 109 4.75 6.92 -19.38
N ARG A 110 5.67 7.87 -19.21
CA ARG A 110 6.32 8.59 -20.34
C ARG A 110 7.14 7.68 -21.24
N ARG A 111 7.64 6.55 -20.72
CA ARG A 111 8.42 5.55 -21.47
C ARG A 111 7.56 4.45 -22.10
N GLY A 112 6.23 4.60 -22.08
CA GLY A 112 5.30 3.67 -22.75
C GLY A 112 4.89 2.46 -21.92
N THR A 113 5.25 2.43 -20.63
CA THR A 113 4.90 1.38 -19.68
C THR A 113 3.60 1.73 -18.97
N SER A 114 2.65 0.79 -18.91
CA SER A 114 1.43 0.96 -18.10
C SER A 114 1.73 0.66 -16.63
N VAL A 115 1.04 1.31 -15.69
CA VAL A 115 1.25 1.07 -14.25
C VAL A 115 -0.07 0.71 -13.56
N VAL A 116 -0.06 -0.36 -12.76
CA VAL A 116 -1.14 -0.83 -11.88
C VAL A 116 -0.63 -0.77 -10.45
N ILE A 117 -1.40 -0.14 -9.56
CA ILE A 117 -0.93 0.20 -8.22
C ILE A 117 -2.04 -0.11 -7.21
N PRO A 118 -1.93 -1.17 -6.38
CA PRO A 118 -2.77 -1.32 -5.18
C PRO A 118 -2.31 -0.44 -4.00
N ASN A 119 -1.18 0.25 -4.11
CA ASN A 119 -0.78 1.28 -3.15
C ASN A 119 -1.81 2.42 -3.13
N LYS A 120 -2.23 2.82 -1.92
CA LYS A 120 -3.21 3.90 -1.65
C LYS A 120 -2.79 5.27 -2.19
N LYS A 121 -1.56 5.41 -2.71
CA LYS A 121 -1.09 6.56 -3.51
C LYS A 121 -1.75 6.65 -4.90
N GLY A 122 -2.50 5.64 -5.34
CA GLY A 122 -3.13 5.56 -6.67
C GLY A 122 -4.65 5.31 -6.70
N PHE A 123 -5.48 5.98 -5.87
CA PHE A 123 -6.96 6.10 -6.02
C PHE A 123 -7.87 5.02 -5.35
N SER A 124 -8.07 5.09 -4.03
CA SER A 124 -8.74 4.12 -3.13
C SER A 124 -10.29 3.96 -3.19
N GLY A 125 -10.80 2.71 -3.08
CA GLY A 125 -12.22 2.27 -3.23
C GLY A 125 -13.12 2.10 -1.97
N SER A 126 -14.14 1.21 -2.06
CA SER A 126 -15.57 1.47 -1.69
C SER A 126 -16.08 1.34 -0.22
N TRP A 127 -17.22 2.01 0.01
CA TRP A 127 -17.95 2.35 1.27
C TRP A 127 -18.63 1.20 2.06
N LYS A 128 -19.05 0.09 1.45
CA LYS A 128 -19.91 -0.92 2.11
C LYS A 128 -19.23 -1.79 3.18
N LEU A 129 -17.91 -1.70 3.35
CA LEU A 129 -17.17 -2.44 4.39
C LEU A 129 -17.15 -1.73 5.76
N CYS A 130 -17.54 -0.44 5.85
CA CYS A 130 -17.27 0.42 7.01
C CYS A 130 -18.33 0.42 8.13
N THR A 131 -19.51 -0.19 7.96
CA THR A 131 -20.67 0.06 8.85
C THR A 131 -21.09 -1.10 9.76
N ALA A 132 -20.31 -2.18 9.88
CA ALA A 132 -20.82 -3.41 10.52
C ALA A 132 -20.58 -3.55 12.03
N HIS A 133 -19.73 -2.76 12.69
CA HIS A 133 -19.29 -3.07 14.07
C HIS A 133 -19.42 -1.87 15.03
N HIS A 134 -20.56 -1.79 15.72
CA HIS A 134 -20.61 -1.13 17.03
C HIS A 134 -20.11 -2.14 18.07
N ARG A 135 -18.85 -2.02 18.46
CA ARG A 135 -18.28 -2.78 19.58
C ARG A 135 -18.06 -1.84 20.76
N THR A 136 -18.52 -2.28 21.93
CA THR A 136 -18.13 -1.74 23.23
C THR A 136 -16.74 -2.28 23.57
N PHE A 137 -15.77 -1.39 23.75
CA PHE A 137 -14.41 -1.72 24.19
C PHE A 137 -14.17 -1.15 25.59
N GLU A 138 -13.39 -1.86 26.41
CA GLU A 138 -13.05 -1.50 27.80
C GLU A 138 -12.15 -0.27 27.83
N GLU A 139 -10.94 -0.33 27.24
CA GLU A 139 -10.02 0.80 27.13
C GLU A 139 -9.38 0.92 25.73
N TRP A 140 -9.02 2.14 25.32
CA TRP A 140 -8.48 2.40 23.98
C TRP A 140 -7.13 1.72 23.76
N SER A 141 -6.23 1.75 24.76
CA SER A 141 -4.94 1.06 24.65
C SER A 141 -5.08 -0.44 24.41
N ASP A 142 -6.08 -1.07 25.03
CA ASP A 142 -6.29 -2.52 24.94
C ASP A 142 -6.79 -2.92 23.56
N GLU A 143 -7.60 -2.08 22.92
CA GLU A 143 -8.02 -2.33 21.54
C GLU A 143 -6.86 -2.15 20.56
N VAL A 144 -5.95 -1.19 20.78
CA VAL A 144 -4.74 -1.05 19.94
C VAL A 144 -3.80 -2.25 20.16
N LYS A 145 -3.61 -2.71 21.40
CA LYS A 145 -2.85 -3.93 21.72
C LYS A 145 -3.44 -5.16 21.03
N LYS A 146 -4.76 -5.32 21.11
CA LYS A 146 -5.50 -6.41 20.46
C LYS A 146 -5.39 -6.35 18.95
N ALA A 147 -5.54 -5.17 18.35
CA ALA A 147 -5.36 -4.96 16.92
C ALA A 147 -3.95 -5.37 16.46
N LYS A 148 -2.91 -5.03 17.23
CA LYS A 148 -1.53 -5.46 16.95
C LYS A 148 -1.38 -6.99 17.05
N GLN A 149 -1.93 -7.62 18.10
CA GLN A 149 -1.89 -9.08 18.26
C GLN A 149 -2.58 -9.83 17.11
N LEU A 150 -3.64 -9.24 16.55
CA LEU A 150 -4.37 -9.79 15.40
C LEU A 150 -3.71 -9.46 14.04
N GLY A 151 -2.61 -8.69 14.02
CA GLY A 151 -1.93 -8.27 12.80
C GLY A 151 -2.69 -7.23 11.99
N TYR A 152 -3.56 -6.44 12.63
CA TYR A 152 -4.36 -5.39 11.98
C TYR A 152 -3.67 -4.02 11.95
N THR A 153 -2.56 -3.86 12.67
CA THR A 153 -1.73 -2.66 12.65
C THR A 153 -0.44 -2.90 11.88
N GLU A 154 0.23 -1.83 11.47
CA GLU A 154 1.65 -1.86 11.10
C GLU A 154 2.51 -2.35 12.29
N PRO A 155 3.77 -2.79 12.05
CA PRO A 155 4.66 -3.26 13.13
C PRO A 155 4.80 -2.26 14.29
N ASN A 156 4.79 -0.96 13.96
CA ASN A 156 4.63 0.13 14.92
C ASN A 156 3.24 0.77 14.76
N PRO A 157 2.30 0.61 15.73
CA PRO A 157 0.96 1.18 15.63
C PRO A 157 0.90 2.71 15.50
N CYS A 158 1.99 3.43 15.83
CA CYS A 158 2.12 4.86 15.53
C CYS A 158 1.86 5.19 14.05
N ASP A 159 2.24 4.30 13.15
CA ASP A 159 2.15 4.53 11.70
C ASP A 159 0.69 4.57 11.22
N ASP A 160 -0.22 3.86 11.90
CA ASP A 160 -1.66 3.90 11.66
C ASP A 160 -2.34 5.08 12.39
N LEU A 161 -1.91 5.35 13.63
CA LEU A 161 -2.56 6.32 14.53
C LEU A 161 -2.20 7.79 14.21
N ASN A 162 -1.12 8.04 13.46
CA ASN A 162 -0.71 9.41 13.12
C ASN A 162 -1.63 10.12 12.09
N GLY A 163 -2.57 9.40 11.48
CA GLY A 163 -3.55 9.96 10.54
C GLY A 163 -3.05 10.20 9.12
N LEU A 164 -1.77 9.96 8.80
CA LEU A 164 -1.24 10.21 7.45
C LEU A 164 -1.88 9.32 6.39
N ASP A 165 -2.28 8.08 6.72
CA ASP A 165 -2.99 7.22 5.78
C ASP A 165 -4.33 7.84 5.35
N VAL A 166 -5.09 8.36 6.31
CA VAL A 166 -6.35 9.06 6.06
C VAL A 166 -6.12 10.37 5.31
N ALA A 167 -5.10 11.14 5.70
CA ALA A 167 -4.76 12.39 5.02
C ALA A 167 -4.39 12.16 3.54
N ARG A 168 -3.61 11.11 3.23
CA ARG A 168 -3.30 10.74 1.83
C ARG A 168 -4.57 10.43 1.05
N LYS A 169 -5.51 9.68 1.64
CA LYS A 169 -6.81 9.36 1.01
C LYS A 169 -7.65 10.62 0.77
N VAL A 170 -7.74 11.52 1.75
CA VAL A 170 -8.47 12.79 1.62
C VAL A 170 -7.86 13.67 0.54
N THR A 171 -6.53 13.77 0.48
CA THR A 171 -5.82 14.52 -0.58
C THR A 171 -6.22 14.03 -1.97
N ILE A 172 -6.31 12.71 -2.13
CA ILE A 172 -6.69 12.10 -3.41
C ILE A 172 -8.15 12.41 -3.75
N VAL A 173 -9.07 12.22 -2.80
CA VAL A 173 -10.49 12.51 -3.01
C VAL A 173 -10.71 13.99 -3.32
N ALA A 174 -10.04 14.89 -2.62
CA ALA A 174 -10.10 16.33 -2.87
C ALA A 174 -9.61 16.69 -4.28
N ARG A 175 -8.46 16.13 -4.71
CA ARG A 175 -7.93 16.33 -6.08
C ARG A 175 -8.87 15.79 -7.15
N LEU A 176 -9.44 14.61 -6.94
CA LEU A 176 -10.44 14.03 -7.85
C LEU A 176 -11.71 14.88 -7.93
N SER A 177 -12.03 15.59 -6.85
CA SER A 177 -13.17 16.50 -6.77
C SER A 177 -12.87 17.91 -7.32
N GLY A 178 -11.67 18.12 -7.89
CA GLY A 178 -11.27 19.39 -8.49
C GLY A 178 -10.56 20.37 -7.55
N LEU A 179 -10.32 20.01 -6.29
CA LEU A 179 -9.60 20.86 -5.35
C LEU A 179 -8.08 20.65 -5.48
N PRO A 180 -7.28 21.72 -5.69
CA PRO A 180 -5.84 21.60 -5.90
C PRO A 180 -5.08 21.44 -4.57
N MET A 181 -5.30 20.33 -3.86
CA MET A 181 -4.57 20.02 -2.63
C MET A 181 -3.08 19.79 -2.91
N GLU A 182 -2.20 20.53 -2.24
CA GLU A 182 -0.75 20.48 -2.47
C GLU A 182 -0.13 19.19 -1.92
N SER A 183 -0.46 18.81 -0.69
CA SER A 183 0.10 17.62 -0.06
C SER A 183 -0.82 17.08 1.05
N PRO A 184 -0.59 15.84 1.55
CA PRO A 184 -1.30 15.31 2.72
C PRO A 184 -1.05 16.07 4.02
N THR A 185 -0.13 17.04 4.03
CA THR A 185 0.18 17.88 5.19
C THR A 185 -0.23 19.34 4.98
N SER A 186 -0.91 19.67 3.87
CA SER A 186 -1.33 21.04 3.54
C SER A 186 -2.69 21.41 4.13
N PHE A 187 -3.28 20.57 4.98
CA PHE A 187 -4.56 20.78 5.65
C PHE A 187 -4.52 20.17 7.06
N PRO A 188 -5.44 20.54 7.97
CA PRO A 188 -5.45 20.03 9.34
C PRO A 188 -5.60 18.50 9.40
N VAL A 189 -4.67 17.84 10.07
CA VAL A 189 -4.71 16.40 10.38
C VAL A 189 -4.55 16.23 11.88
N GLN A 190 -5.53 15.63 12.53
CA GLN A 190 -5.46 15.34 13.96
C GLN A 190 -4.78 13.98 14.17
N SER A 191 -3.55 13.97 14.67
CA SER A 191 -2.91 12.73 15.09
C SER A 191 -3.63 12.13 16.31
N LEU A 192 -3.80 10.80 16.35
CA LEU A 192 -4.17 10.06 17.56
C LEU A 192 -2.94 9.66 18.37
N VAL A 193 -1.73 9.79 17.80
CA VAL A 193 -0.48 9.70 18.55
C VAL A 193 -0.33 10.97 19.37
N LEU A 194 -0.18 10.80 20.67
CA LEU A 194 0.03 11.90 21.62
C LEU A 194 1.46 12.41 21.49
N LYS A 195 1.66 13.71 21.73
CA LYS A 195 2.95 14.39 21.55
C LYS A 195 4.11 13.69 22.26
N ASP A 196 3.88 13.20 23.48
CA ASP A 196 4.91 12.53 24.29
C ASP A 196 5.28 11.12 23.79
N LEU A 197 4.48 10.58 22.85
CA LEU A 197 4.68 9.30 22.19
C LEU A 197 5.14 9.45 20.72
N GLU A 198 5.21 10.68 20.21
CA GLU A 198 5.73 10.93 18.86
C GLU A 198 7.22 10.53 18.80
N GLY A 199 7.58 9.76 17.77
CA GLY A 199 8.96 9.33 17.55
C GLY A 199 9.41 8.12 18.37
N VAL A 200 8.53 7.51 19.19
CA VAL A 200 8.81 6.21 19.81
C VAL A 200 9.01 5.15 18.73
N LYS A 201 10.23 4.62 18.64
CA LYS A 201 10.63 3.69 17.57
C LYS A 201 10.14 2.26 17.80
N SER A 202 10.02 1.84 19.06
CA SER A 202 9.55 0.51 19.41
C SER A 202 8.04 0.51 19.53
N GLY A 203 7.37 -0.30 18.73
CA GLY A 203 5.93 -0.50 18.85
C GLY A 203 5.51 -1.19 20.15
N GLU A 204 6.44 -1.75 20.95
CA GLU A 204 6.15 -2.30 22.28
C GLU A 204 6.15 -1.19 23.34
N ASP A 205 7.20 -0.36 23.37
CA ASP A 205 7.31 0.82 24.23
C ASP A 205 6.12 1.79 23.99
N PHE A 206 5.73 1.97 22.73
CA PHE A 206 4.54 2.74 22.39
C PHE A 206 3.27 2.19 23.07
N LEU A 207 3.06 0.87 23.05
CA LEU A 207 1.87 0.24 23.60
C LEU A 207 1.84 0.23 25.14
N GLU A 208 3.00 0.13 25.78
CA GLU A 208 3.11 0.25 27.23
C GLU A 208 2.74 1.65 27.72
N ARG A 209 3.25 2.69 27.04
CA ARG A 209 2.97 4.08 27.40
C ARG A 209 1.59 4.57 26.95
N LEU A 210 0.93 3.84 26.05
CA LEU A 210 -0.41 4.20 25.56
C LEU A 210 -1.48 4.13 26.66
N SER A 211 -1.33 3.22 27.62
CA SER A 211 -2.31 3.06 28.72
C SER A 211 -2.37 4.28 29.64
N ASP A 212 -1.31 5.08 29.72
CA ASP A 212 -1.27 6.31 30.52
C ASP A 212 -2.32 7.34 30.07
N TYR A 213 -2.92 7.14 28.89
CA TYR A 213 -3.86 8.07 28.25
C TYR A 213 -5.27 7.52 28.10
N ASN A 214 -5.58 6.37 28.72
CA ASN A 214 -6.93 5.79 28.71
C ASN A 214 -7.96 6.72 29.35
N THR A 215 -7.58 7.52 30.36
CA THR A 215 -8.49 8.50 30.98
C THR A 215 -8.92 9.59 30.01
N GLN A 216 -7.99 10.16 29.23
CA GLN A 216 -8.30 11.24 28.29
C GLN A 216 -9.18 10.75 27.12
N THR A 217 -8.84 9.59 26.57
CA THR A 217 -9.60 8.99 25.46
C THR A 217 -10.98 8.48 25.92
N GLY A 218 -11.06 7.92 27.12
CA GLY A 218 -12.31 7.53 27.77
C GLY A 218 -13.25 8.71 28.00
N ALA A 219 -12.74 9.86 28.46
CA ALA A 219 -13.54 11.07 28.64
C ALA A 219 -14.15 11.59 27.32
N HIS A 220 -13.37 11.56 26.22
CA HIS A 220 -13.86 11.99 24.90
C HIS A 220 -14.96 11.06 24.36
N LYS A 221 -14.80 9.74 24.54
CA LYS A 221 -15.83 8.75 24.20
C LYS A 221 -17.10 8.93 25.04
N ALA A 222 -16.96 9.06 26.35
CA ALA A 222 -18.09 9.23 27.26
C ALA A 222 -18.90 10.51 26.95
N ALA A 223 -18.23 11.61 26.62
CA ALA A 223 -18.89 12.84 26.19
C ALA A 223 -19.74 12.62 24.92
N ALA A 224 -19.21 11.92 23.91
CA ALA A 224 -19.96 11.60 22.70
C ALA A 224 -21.14 10.64 22.99
N GLU A 225 -20.95 9.63 23.85
CA GLU A 225 -21.99 8.67 24.21
C GLU A 225 -23.14 9.33 24.99
N ASN A 226 -22.85 10.30 25.86
CA ASN A 226 -23.86 11.09 26.57
C ASN A 226 -24.74 11.92 25.63
N GLU A 227 -24.25 12.23 24.43
CA GLU A 227 -25.01 12.89 23.36
C GLU A 227 -25.70 11.91 22.40
N GLY A 228 -25.66 10.60 22.68
CA GLY A 228 -26.18 9.57 21.77
C GLY A 228 -25.38 9.43 20.48
N ARG A 229 -24.11 9.83 20.49
CA ARG A 229 -23.19 9.82 19.33
C ARG A 229 -22.07 8.80 19.53
N ALA A 230 -21.29 8.59 18.48
CA ALA A 230 -20.11 7.74 18.52
C ALA A 230 -18.89 8.45 17.92
N VAL A 231 -17.72 8.22 18.50
CA VAL A 231 -16.46 8.79 18.00
C VAL A 231 -15.95 7.94 16.83
N ARG A 232 -15.63 8.59 15.71
CA ARG A 232 -15.03 7.98 14.52
C ARG A 232 -13.93 8.87 13.99
N TYR A 233 -12.85 8.26 13.53
CA TYR A 233 -11.79 8.97 12.83
C TYR A 233 -12.16 9.09 11.35
N ILE A 234 -12.44 10.32 10.90
CA ILE A 234 -12.93 10.59 9.55
C ILE A 234 -12.02 11.56 8.81
N GLY A 235 -11.98 11.40 7.50
CA GLY A 235 -11.55 12.45 6.58
C GLY A 235 -12.79 13.04 5.91
N TYR A 236 -12.86 14.36 5.78
CA TYR A 236 -13.95 15.03 5.07
C TYR A 236 -13.40 16.04 4.07
N VAL A 237 -14.17 16.30 3.02
CA VAL A 237 -13.90 17.31 2.01
C VAL A 237 -15.18 18.12 1.88
N ASP A 238 -15.07 19.44 1.98
CA ASP A 238 -16.16 20.39 1.76
C ASP A 238 -15.93 21.10 0.41
N MET A 239 -16.99 21.30 -0.37
CA MET A 239 -16.94 21.80 -1.75
C MET A 239 -17.82 23.02 -1.96
#